data_AF-A0A933YP22-F1
#
_entry.id   AF-A0A933YP22-F1
#
_cell.length_a   1.000
_cell.length_b   1.000
_cell.length_c   1.000
_cell.angle_alpha   90.00
_cell.angle_beta   90.00
_cell.angle_gamma   90.00
#
_symmetry.space_group_name_H-M   'P 1'
#
loop_
_entity.id
_entity.type
_entity.pdbx_description
1 polymer ?
#
loop_
_entity_poly.entity_id
_entity_poly.type
_entity_poly.pdbx_seq_one_letter_code
_entity_poly.pdbx_strand_id
1 'polypeptide(L)'
;MIHRCTQTGSGFEFQVALIISLLFPALLLSQSLVDDLAIEVKGTSREFSFTNKESAFFYGETHGGNKSSWQGFNVFGHEFLDDYDLIVDGKRVERKSATKVIVYPDYLKRFYASGIIEELRLVDSLPLFSVTITSLKPIDVVISPYFTDGRSTNEFEIVTKPEIACIARRTHLTKTEKENYPVWLVVHGPGFLPQKKESKRNGAFSPIAMASRRARSHTLTFCVANEALAGELAARTYISHKQHYHDLRRARMEKLLKETYVETDNARFNKALAWAKLSLDALMMNQVTKGIFAGLPWFNNYWGRDTFISLPGATLVQGRFTEAKEILRSFAAFQQLDSMSSDYGRIPNIVTTTEKAYNTADGTPRFVMMAREYIERSGDTTFLAEVYPTVLRSIEGTLKFHCDSLAFLTHGDAETWMDAVGPDGPWSPRGNRANDMQALWAQQLEAGIWFATRLGDVTSARRWDGKLKLLKENFTKYFVNKGDVTDHLSKDGSVDQQVRPNQIFVSTMLDEQTRADVLHDVVNNLTYEYGVASLSQNDDNFHP
;
A
#
# COMPACT_ATOMS: atom_id res chain seq x y z
N MET A 1 -27.81 -17.80 30.23
CA MET A 1 -28.03 -19.25 30.37
C MET A 1 -26.85 -19.97 29.74
N ILE A 2 -25.81 -20.28 30.52
CA ILE A 2 -24.83 -21.32 30.18
C ILE A 2 -24.66 -22.12 31.47
N HIS A 3 -24.94 -23.41 31.38
CA HIS A 3 -25.01 -24.33 32.49
C HIS A 3 -23.64 -24.59 33.12
N ARG A 4 -23.66 -24.66 34.45
CA ARG A 4 -22.64 -25.30 35.29
C ARG A 4 -22.43 -26.75 34.87
N CYS A 5 -21.18 -27.17 34.79
CA CYS A 5 -20.79 -28.54 35.11
C CYS A 5 -19.65 -28.45 36.14
N THR A 6 -19.87 -29.07 37.29
CA THR A 6 -18.96 -29.13 38.44
C THR A 6 -18.35 -30.51 38.54
N GLN A 7 -17.10 -30.53 39.05
CA GLN A 7 -16.38 -31.56 39.82
C GLN A 7 -15.07 -31.97 39.11
N THR A 8 -13.92 -32.21 39.74
CA THR A 8 -13.31 -32.03 41.08
C THR A 8 -11.86 -32.49 40.87
N GLY A 9 -10.83 -31.74 41.27
CA GLY A 9 -9.45 -32.24 41.18
C GLY A 9 -8.36 -31.17 41.37
N SER A 10 -7.56 -31.33 42.43
CA SER A 10 -6.27 -30.69 42.73
C SER A 10 -6.13 -29.15 42.55
N GLY A 11 -6.66 -28.40 43.52
CA GLY A 11 -6.44 -26.96 43.69
C GLY A 11 -5.02 -26.53 44.11
N PHE A 12 -3.98 -27.30 43.80
CA PHE A 12 -2.58 -26.94 44.09
C PHE A 12 -1.67 -26.88 42.84
N GLU A 13 -2.04 -27.52 41.73
CA GLU A 13 -1.28 -27.44 40.47
C GLU A 13 -1.65 -26.20 39.63
N PHE A 14 -2.89 -25.70 39.78
CA PHE A 14 -3.35 -24.53 39.02
C PHE A 14 -2.73 -23.21 39.48
N GLN A 15 -2.31 -23.08 40.75
CA GLN A 15 -1.64 -21.85 41.21
C GLN A 15 -0.17 -21.79 40.79
N VAL A 16 0.51 -22.92 40.63
CA VAL A 16 1.90 -22.93 40.15
C VAL A 16 1.96 -22.69 38.63
N ALA A 17 1.00 -23.22 37.85
CA ALA A 17 0.89 -22.92 36.43
C ALA A 17 0.51 -21.45 36.13
N LEU A 18 -0.32 -20.84 36.98
CA LEU A 18 -0.69 -19.41 36.86
C LEU A 18 0.44 -18.47 37.31
N ILE A 19 1.28 -18.90 38.26
CA ILE A 19 2.45 -18.12 38.71
C ILE A 19 3.64 -18.26 37.75
N ILE A 20 3.81 -19.42 37.09
CA ILE A 20 4.86 -19.59 36.06
C ILE A 20 4.52 -18.83 34.76
N SER A 21 3.23 -18.66 34.42
CA SER A 21 2.80 -17.82 33.29
C SER A 21 2.84 -16.31 33.58
N LEU A 22 2.88 -15.91 34.86
CA LEU A 22 3.04 -14.50 35.27
C LEU A 22 4.50 -14.08 35.52
N LEU A 23 5.44 -15.04 35.58
CA LEU A 23 6.88 -14.77 35.77
C LEU A 23 7.72 -14.92 34.48
N PHE A 24 7.15 -15.47 33.40
CA PHE A 24 7.77 -15.46 32.07
C PHE A 24 7.72 -14.14 31.26
N PRO A 25 6.92 -13.09 31.57
CA PRO A 25 6.98 -11.87 30.78
C PRO A 25 8.23 -11.01 31.04
N ALA A 26 8.90 -11.16 32.18
CA ALA A 26 9.96 -10.21 32.58
C ALA A 26 11.31 -10.42 31.84
N LEU A 27 11.59 -11.64 31.35
CA LEU A 27 12.85 -11.95 30.66
C LEU A 27 12.72 -12.03 29.12
N LEU A 28 11.50 -12.17 28.59
CA LEU A 28 11.20 -12.03 27.15
C LEU A 28 11.03 -10.55 26.71
N LEU A 29 11.07 -9.61 27.65
CA LEU A 29 10.97 -8.16 27.38
C LEU A 29 12.25 -7.50 26.83
N SER A 30 13.32 -8.26 26.56
CA SER A 30 14.59 -7.67 26.09
C SER A 30 14.85 -7.78 24.58
N GLN A 31 14.09 -8.62 23.85
CA GLN A 31 14.31 -8.82 22.42
C GLN A 31 13.23 -8.09 21.59
N SER A 32 13.67 -7.22 20.69
CA SER A 32 12.80 -6.47 19.79
C SER A 32 12.26 -7.42 18.71
N LEU A 33 10.94 -7.58 18.62
CA LEU A 33 10.30 -8.37 17.56
C LEU A 33 10.66 -7.83 16.18
N VAL A 34 10.84 -6.51 16.06
CA VAL A 34 11.29 -5.87 14.82
C VAL A 34 12.70 -6.33 14.42
N ASP A 35 13.60 -6.59 15.38
CA ASP A 35 14.94 -7.10 15.07
C ASP A 35 14.93 -8.56 14.62
N ASP A 36 14.02 -9.38 15.14
CA ASP A 36 13.86 -10.79 14.72
C ASP A 36 13.39 -10.91 13.27
N LEU A 37 12.78 -9.85 12.74
CA LEU A 37 12.38 -9.76 11.34
C LEU A 37 13.54 -9.46 10.39
N ALA A 38 14.74 -9.17 10.88
CA ALA A 38 15.92 -8.88 10.05
C ALA A 38 16.15 -9.94 8.95
N ILE A 39 16.30 -9.49 7.71
CA ILE A 39 16.64 -10.34 6.56
C ILE A 39 18.07 -10.03 6.14
N GLU A 40 18.96 -11.00 6.31
CA GLU A 40 20.26 -10.96 5.65
C GLU A 40 20.09 -11.28 4.17
N VAL A 41 20.37 -10.32 3.31
CA VAL A 41 20.23 -10.48 1.86
C VAL A 41 21.54 -11.07 1.34
N LYS A 42 21.46 -12.28 0.76
CA LYS A 42 22.60 -13.00 0.20
C LYS A 42 22.51 -13.10 -1.32
N GLY A 43 23.65 -13.09 -2.00
CA GLY A 43 23.72 -13.26 -3.44
C GLY A 43 23.32 -11.99 -4.21
N THR A 44 22.28 -12.09 -5.03
CA THR A 44 21.86 -11.00 -5.92
C THR A 44 21.22 -9.85 -5.13
N SER A 45 21.42 -8.62 -5.62
CA SER A 45 20.70 -7.46 -5.09
C SER A 45 19.19 -7.68 -5.14
N ARG A 46 18.53 -7.29 -4.06
CA ARG A 46 17.09 -7.20 -3.89
C ARG A 46 16.67 -5.75 -3.68
N GLU A 47 15.48 -5.43 -4.15
CA GLU A 47 14.83 -4.15 -3.93
C GLU A 47 14.30 -4.05 -2.50
N PHE A 48 14.23 -2.84 -1.96
CA PHE A 48 13.64 -2.55 -0.65
C PHE A 48 12.92 -1.20 -0.69
N SER A 49 11.97 -1.01 0.23
CA SER A 49 11.21 0.23 0.35
C SER A 49 10.99 0.64 1.80
N PHE A 50 10.99 1.94 2.05
CA PHE A 50 10.53 2.52 3.32
C PHE A 50 9.61 3.71 3.04
N THR A 51 8.53 3.84 3.81
CA THR A 51 7.56 4.95 3.72
C THR A 51 7.52 5.77 5.00
N ASN A 52 7.03 7.01 4.94
CA ASN A 52 6.94 7.89 6.10
C ASN A 52 5.52 8.04 6.67
N LYS A 53 4.56 7.22 6.22
CA LYS A 53 3.13 7.33 6.60
C LYS A 53 2.39 8.58 6.10
N GLU A 54 3.08 9.47 5.37
CA GLU A 54 2.53 10.69 4.80
C GLU A 54 2.49 10.58 3.28
N SER A 55 3.51 11.09 2.59
CA SER A 55 3.58 11.11 1.12
C SER A 55 4.93 10.68 0.57
N ALA A 56 5.88 10.31 1.43
CA ALA A 56 7.24 10.00 1.04
C ALA A 56 7.56 8.50 1.11
N PHE A 57 8.36 8.04 0.15
CA PHE A 57 8.99 6.74 0.20
C PHE A 57 10.41 6.78 -0.38
N PHE A 58 11.26 5.87 0.09
CA PHE A 58 12.55 5.58 -0.52
C PHE A 58 12.49 4.16 -1.07
N TYR A 59 12.76 3.98 -2.35
CA TYR A 59 12.81 2.68 -3.02
C TYR A 59 14.18 2.46 -3.63
N GLY A 60 14.87 1.35 -3.35
CA GLY A 60 16.25 1.17 -3.83
C GLY A 60 16.79 -0.25 -3.73
N GLU A 61 18.09 -0.38 -3.97
CA GLU A 61 18.78 -1.66 -4.11
C GLU A 61 19.67 -2.01 -2.90
N THR A 62 19.62 -3.25 -2.45
CA THR A 62 20.42 -3.73 -1.30
C THR A 62 21.92 -3.77 -1.59
N HIS A 63 22.36 -4.29 -2.75
CA HIS A 63 23.78 -4.42 -3.12
C HIS A 63 24.15 -3.59 -4.37
N GLY A 64 23.20 -2.87 -4.97
CA GLY A 64 23.40 -2.12 -6.20
C GLY A 64 23.27 -0.61 -6.06
N GLY A 65 23.65 0.10 -7.12
CA GLY A 65 23.03 1.38 -7.42
C GLY A 65 21.64 1.15 -8.01
N ASN A 66 20.82 2.19 -8.02
CA ASN A 66 19.51 2.14 -8.65
C ASN A 66 19.65 1.86 -10.17
N LYS A 67 18.71 1.07 -10.70
CA LYS A 67 18.70 0.51 -12.06
C LYS A 67 17.57 1.08 -12.93
N SER A 68 16.60 1.78 -12.34
CA SER A 68 15.47 2.37 -13.07
C SER A 68 15.11 3.73 -12.49
N SER A 69 14.42 4.55 -13.29
CA SER A 69 13.91 5.87 -12.91
C SER A 69 12.74 5.85 -11.91
N TRP A 70 12.35 4.67 -11.41
CA TRP A 70 11.31 4.53 -10.39
C TRP A 70 11.89 4.35 -8.99
N GLN A 71 13.22 4.23 -8.90
CA GLN A 71 13.96 4.10 -7.65
C GLN A 71 14.47 5.47 -7.20
N GLY A 72 14.67 5.61 -5.89
CA GLY A 72 15.11 6.85 -5.26
C GLY A 72 14.17 7.34 -4.18
N PHE A 73 14.35 8.59 -3.79
CA PHE A 73 13.55 9.27 -2.79
C PHE A 73 12.42 10.05 -3.45
N ASN A 74 11.19 9.64 -3.18
CA ASN A 74 9.99 10.19 -3.76
C ASN A 74 9.11 10.83 -2.68
N VAL A 75 8.49 11.97 -3.01
CA VAL A 75 7.54 12.69 -2.14
C VAL A 75 6.39 13.21 -2.99
N PHE A 76 5.15 12.95 -2.59
CA PHE A 76 3.94 13.30 -3.37
C PHE A 76 3.94 12.74 -4.81
N GLY A 77 4.55 11.58 -5.02
CA GLY A 77 4.64 10.96 -6.35
C GLY A 77 5.74 11.53 -7.26
N HIS A 78 6.58 12.44 -6.76
CA HIS A 78 7.67 13.04 -7.51
C HIS A 78 9.04 12.64 -6.93
N GLU A 79 10.00 12.35 -7.82
CA GLU A 79 11.37 11.98 -7.44
C GLU A 79 12.20 13.23 -7.09
N PHE A 80 12.75 13.27 -5.88
CA PHE A 80 13.64 14.33 -5.40
C PHE A 80 15.11 13.93 -5.41
N LEU A 81 15.41 12.64 -5.45
CA LEU A 81 16.76 12.13 -5.50
C LEU A 81 16.73 10.74 -6.11
N ASP A 82 17.50 10.50 -7.17
CA ASP A 82 17.66 9.16 -7.73
C ASP A 82 18.52 8.32 -6.78
N ASP A 83 19.75 8.77 -6.48
CA ASP A 83 20.69 8.01 -5.68
C ASP A 83 21.75 8.92 -5.02
N TYR A 84 22.69 8.35 -4.29
CA TYR A 84 23.88 9.04 -3.77
C TYR A 84 25.15 8.22 -3.95
N ASP A 85 26.28 8.90 -4.07
CA ASP A 85 27.60 8.27 -3.90
C ASP A 85 28.11 8.40 -2.47
N LEU A 86 28.94 7.44 -2.09
CA LEU A 86 29.71 7.44 -0.86
C LEU A 86 31.20 7.33 -1.20
N ILE A 87 31.99 8.29 -0.76
CA ILE A 87 33.46 8.28 -0.86
C ILE A 87 34.00 8.36 0.57
N VAL A 88 34.92 7.46 0.91
CA VAL A 88 35.59 7.41 2.22
C VAL A 88 37.09 7.46 2.03
N ASP A 89 37.76 8.40 2.71
CA ASP A 89 39.19 8.66 2.59
C ASP A 89 39.66 8.74 1.12
N GLY A 90 38.86 9.43 0.29
CA GLY A 90 39.12 9.64 -1.14
C GLY A 90 38.81 8.43 -2.05
N LYS A 91 38.37 7.30 -1.51
CA LYS A 91 38.00 6.10 -2.28
C LYS A 91 36.50 5.90 -2.31
N ARG A 92 35.95 5.65 -3.49
CA ARG A 92 34.53 5.35 -3.66
C ARG A 92 34.18 4.02 -3.02
N VAL A 93 33.09 4.00 -2.24
CA VAL A 93 32.53 2.79 -1.64
C VAL A 93 31.43 2.28 -2.55
N GLU A 94 31.65 1.11 -3.16
CA GLU A 94 30.66 0.49 -4.03
C GLU A 94 29.76 -0.44 -3.20
N ARG A 95 28.43 -0.24 -3.23
CA ARG A 95 27.48 -1.07 -2.47
C ARG A 95 27.58 -2.57 -2.78
N LYS A 96 27.98 -2.93 -4.01
CA LYS A 96 28.21 -4.33 -4.41
C LYS A 96 29.40 -4.99 -3.69
N SER A 97 30.28 -4.19 -3.07
CA SER A 97 31.38 -4.67 -2.24
C SER A 97 30.98 -4.88 -0.78
N ALA A 98 29.72 -4.62 -0.41
CA ALA A 98 29.22 -4.94 0.92
C ALA A 98 29.36 -6.44 1.17
N THR A 99 30.05 -6.77 2.26
CA THR A 99 30.26 -8.15 2.72
C THR A 99 29.03 -8.73 3.39
N LYS A 100 28.15 -7.86 3.90
CA LYS A 100 26.88 -8.22 4.53
C LYS A 100 25.89 -7.08 4.33
N VAL A 101 24.64 -7.40 4.00
CA VAL A 101 23.53 -6.45 3.97
C VAL A 101 22.37 -7.04 4.76
N ILE A 102 21.83 -6.25 5.69
CA ILE A 102 20.69 -6.63 6.52
C ILE A 102 19.58 -5.60 6.33
N VAL A 103 18.38 -6.08 6.01
CA VAL A 103 17.16 -5.28 5.92
C VAL A 103 16.32 -5.55 7.17
N TYR A 104 16.06 -4.50 7.93
CA TYR A 104 15.10 -4.47 9.02
C TYR A 104 13.82 -3.78 8.55
N PRO A 105 12.68 -3.97 9.22
CA PRO A 105 11.44 -3.27 8.87
C PRO A 105 11.56 -1.73 8.89
N ASP A 106 12.45 -1.19 9.72
CA ASP A 106 12.64 0.25 9.94
C ASP A 106 13.93 0.83 9.33
N TYR A 107 14.88 0.01 8.86
CA TYR A 107 16.12 0.48 8.26
C TYR A 107 16.90 -0.58 7.48
N LEU A 108 17.91 -0.15 6.72
CA LEU A 108 18.87 -1.02 6.03
C LEU A 108 20.29 -0.76 6.53
N LYS A 109 21.09 -1.83 6.70
CA LYS A 109 22.53 -1.75 7.02
C LYS A 109 23.37 -2.49 5.99
N ARG A 110 24.47 -1.86 5.55
CA ARG A 110 25.53 -2.48 4.76
C ARG A 110 26.85 -2.47 5.52
N PHE A 111 27.56 -3.58 5.50
CA PHE A 111 28.85 -3.76 6.15
C PHE A 111 29.94 -4.01 5.11
N TYR A 112 31.03 -3.25 5.19
CA TYR A 112 32.14 -3.33 4.25
C TYR A 112 33.39 -3.94 4.90
N ALA A 113 34.22 -4.62 4.10
CA ALA A 113 35.45 -5.26 4.58
C ALA A 113 36.44 -4.29 5.27
N SER A 114 36.35 -3.00 4.93
CA SER A 114 37.12 -1.92 5.56
C SER A 114 36.72 -1.61 7.00
N GLY A 115 35.65 -2.22 7.52
CA GLY A 115 35.06 -1.89 8.83
C GLY A 115 34.12 -0.68 8.80
N ILE A 116 33.74 -0.22 7.61
CA ILE A 116 32.71 0.81 7.41
C ILE A 116 31.33 0.15 7.52
N ILE A 117 30.40 0.83 8.19
CA ILE A 117 28.98 0.48 8.24
C ILE A 117 28.18 1.66 7.68
N GLU A 118 27.34 1.39 6.70
CA GLU A 118 26.39 2.34 6.12
C GLU A 118 24.98 1.95 6.58
N GLU A 119 24.27 2.88 7.21
CA GLU A 119 22.88 2.71 7.65
C GLU A 119 21.99 3.72 6.93
N LEU A 120 20.93 3.24 6.27
CA LEU A 120 19.89 4.05 5.64
C LEU A 120 18.60 3.94 6.43
N ARG A 121 18.03 5.09 6.82
CA ARG A 121 16.76 5.18 7.56
C ARG A 121 15.83 6.21 6.95
N LEU A 122 14.54 5.92 6.97
CA LEU A 122 13.46 6.87 6.72
C LEU A 122 12.50 6.80 7.92
N VAL A 123 12.02 7.95 8.38
CA VAL A 123 11.22 8.08 9.61
C VAL A 123 9.78 8.48 9.32
N ASP A 124 8.88 8.23 10.26
CA ASP A 124 7.48 8.63 10.13
C ASP A 124 7.34 10.17 10.16
N SER A 125 6.31 10.67 9.47
CA SER A 125 5.84 12.07 9.46
C SER A 125 6.79 13.11 8.86
N LEU A 126 8.08 12.83 8.72
CA LEU A 126 9.02 13.71 8.03
C LEU A 126 9.30 13.18 6.62
N PRO A 127 9.23 14.01 5.57
CA PRO A 127 9.72 13.66 4.23
C PRO A 127 11.26 13.73 4.24
N LEU A 128 11.89 12.85 5.01
CA LEU A 128 13.33 12.82 5.25
C LEU A 128 13.84 11.38 5.34
N PHE A 129 14.93 11.11 4.64
CA PHE A 129 15.77 9.95 4.94
C PHE A 129 17.17 10.38 5.36
N SER A 130 17.87 9.50 6.06
CA SER A 130 19.23 9.74 6.54
C SER A 130 20.15 8.59 6.19
N VAL A 131 21.40 8.93 5.93
CA VAL A 131 22.51 8.00 5.75
C VAL A 131 23.49 8.23 6.88
N THR A 132 23.75 7.20 7.67
CA THR A 132 24.74 7.22 8.75
C THR A 132 25.91 6.31 8.40
N ILE A 133 27.12 6.87 8.39
CA ILE A 133 28.36 6.12 8.17
C ILE A 133 29.11 6.02 9.49
N THR A 134 29.36 4.80 9.96
CA THR A 134 30.19 4.54 11.15
C THR A 134 31.42 3.71 10.82
N SER A 135 32.48 3.91 11.60
CA SER A 135 33.76 3.24 11.39
C SER A 135 34.57 3.18 12.70
N LEU A 136 35.51 2.24 12.78
CA LEU A 136 36.36 2.04 13.95
C LEU A 136 37.39 3.17 14.16
N LYS A 137 37.86 3.77 13.06
CA LYS A 137 38.86 4.85 13.06
C LYS A 137 38.26 6.12 12.47
N PRO A 138 38.72 7.32 12.83
CA PRO A 138 38.26 8.54 12.18
C PRO A 138 38.56 8.52 10.67
N ILE A 139 37.53 8.76 9.87
CA ILE A 139 37.56 8.81 8.40
C ILE A 139 36.97 10.12 7.88
N ASP A 140 37.37 10.51 6.68
CA ASP A 140 36.73 11.58 5.91
C ASP A 140 35.66 10.98 4.99
N VAL A 141 34.46 11.59 4.96
CA VAL A 141 33.32 11.11 4.17
C VAL A 141 32.88 12.20 3.20
N VAL A 142 32.68 11.84 1.93
CA VAL A 142 32.02 12.70 0.94
C VAL A 142 30.79 11.97 0.42
N ILE A 143 29.64 12.64 0.46
CA ILE A 143 28.38 12.14 -0.10
C ILE A 143 27.86 13.14 -1.13
N SER A 144 27.50 12.64 -2.31
CA SER A 144 26.99 13.44 -3.43
C SER A 144 25.59 12.96 -3.84
N PRO A 145 24.55 13.83 -3.79
CA PRO A 145 23.22 13.49 -4.29
C PRO A 145 23.19 13.48 -5.83
N TYR A 146 22.61 12.45 -6.43
CA TYR A 146 22.46 12.30 -7.88
C TYR A 146 21.03 12.46 -8.36
N PHE A 147 20.91 13.09 -9.53
CA PHE A 147 19.68 13.37 -10.23
C PHE A 147 19.83 12.85 -11.67
N THR A 148 18.97 11.92 -12.08
CA THR A 148 19.01 11.31 -13.43
C THR A 148 18.50 12.24 -14.52
N ASP A 149 17.73 13.26 -14.15
CA ASP A 149 17.22 14.31 -15.03
C ASP A 149 18.19 15.49 -15.18
N GLY A 150 19.16 15.65 -14.28
CA GLY A 150 20.12 16.76 -14.33
C GLY A 150 21.24 16.57 -15.36
N ARG A 151 21.70 17.65 -15.99
CA ARG A 151 22.83 17.63 -16.96
C ARG A 151 23.94 18.63 -16.62
N SER A 152 23.61 19.72 -15.94
CA SER A 152 24.53 20.80 -15.55
C SER A 152 24.08 21.53 -14.29
N THR A 153 25.00 22.22 -13.58
CA THR A 153 24.63 22.99 -12.37
C THR A 153 23.67 24.15 -12.66
N ASN A 154 23.65 24.66 -13.90
CA ASN A 154 22.78 25.75 -14.31
C ASN A 154 21.29 25.39 -14.24
N GLU A 155 20.93 24.11 -14.29
CA GLU A 155 19.56 23.62 -14.13
C GLU A 155 19.08 23.65 -12.67
N PHE A 156 19.99 23.90 -11.72
CA PHE A 156 19.70 23.89 -10.30
C PHE A 156 19.82 25.29 -9.68
N GLU A 157 18.96 25.55 -8.71
CA GLU A 157 19.13 26.61 -7.73
C GLU A 157 19.77 26.00 -6.48
N ILE A 158 20.91 26.55 -6.05
CA ILE A 158 21.70 25.98 -4.95
C ILE A 158 22.08 27.06 -3.95
N VAL A 159 21.55 26.93 -2.74
CA VAL A 159 21.86 27.81 -1.61
C VAL A 159 22.63 27.01 -0.57
N THR A 160 23.84 27.47 -0.24
CA THR A 160 24.72 26.79 0.72
C THR A 160 24.90 27.63 1.98
N LYS A 161 24.85 26.97 3.14
CA LYS A 161 25.22 27.51 4.45
C LYS A 161 26.22 26.53 5.11
N PRO A 162 26.88 26.88 6.23
CA PRO A 162 27.61 25.89 7.00
C PRO A 162 26.72 24.66 7.27
N GLU A 163 27.22 23.47 6.94
CA GLU A 163 26.55 22.18 7.15
C GLU A 163 25.31 21.89 6.29
N ILE A 164 24.89 22.83 5.44
CA ILE A 164 23.62 22.72 4.69
C ILE A 164 23.78 23.10 3.21
N ALA A 165 23.17 22.29 2.36
CA ALA A 165 22.92 22.61 0.96
C ALA A 165 21.44 22.46 0.64
N CYS A 166 20.81 23.54 0.16
CA CYS A 166 19.45 23.51 -0.38
C CYS A 166 19.54 23.46 -1.89
N ILE A 167 18.91 22.47 -2.50
CA ILE A 167 18.96 22.18 -3.94
C ILE A 167 17.53 22.18 -4.46
N ALA A 168 17.26 22.92 -5.53
CA ALA A 168 15.97 22.86 -6.24
C ALA A 168 16.22 22.83 -7.75
N ARG A 169 15.33 22.15 -8.49
CA ARG A 169 15.31 22.20 -9.95
C ARG A 169 14.70 23.51 -10.40
N ARG A 170 15.37 24.28 -11.27
CA ARG A 170 14.85 25.59 -11.72
C ARG A 170 13.51 25.48 -12.41
N THR A 171 13.26 24.38 -13.12
CA THR A 171 12.00 24.07 -13.79
C THR A 171 10.82 23.90 -12.82
N HIS A 172 11.09 23.61 -11.54
CA HIS A 172 10.06 23.33 -10.54
C HIS A 172 10.01 24.39 -9.42
N LEU A 173 10.65 25.54 -9.59
CA LEU A 173 10.63 26.62 -8.57
C LEU A 173 9.26 27.30 -8.45
N THR A 174 8.46 27.27 -9.51
CA THR A 174 7.12 27.87 -9.53
C THR A 174 6.08 26.77 -9.41
N LYS A 175 5.25 26.86 -8.37
CA LYS A 175 4.11 25.96 -8.19
C LYS A 175 2.95 26.39 -9.09
N THR A 176 2.39 25.43 -9.79
CA THR A 176 1.11 25.58 -10.49
C THR A 176 0.03 24.79 -9.74
N GLU A 177 -1.24 24.92 -10.12
CA GLU A 177 -2.32 24.10 -9.54
C GLU A 177 -2.08 22.60 -9.78
N LYS A 178 -1.50 22.24 -10.94
CA LYS A 178 -1.14 20.85 -11.29
C LYS A 178 0.19 20.40 -10.71
N GLU A 179 1.09 21.33 -10.40
CA GLU A 179 2.43 21.07 -9.87
C GLU A 179 2.58 21.68 -8.47
N ASN A 180 1.66 21.31 -7.57
CA ASN A 180 1.66 21.78 -6.19
C ASN A 180 2.28 20.75 -5.25
N TYR A 181 3.59 20.54 -5.39
CA TYR A 181 4.38 19.66 -4.53
C TYR A 181 5.62 20.41 -4.00
N PRO A 182 6.33 19.88 -2.98
CA PRO A 182 7.59 20.47 -2.48
C PRO A 182 8.62 20.71 -3.59
N VAL A 183 9.58 21.62 -3.38
CA VAL A 183 10.54 21.99 -4.45
C VAL A 183 12.00 21.88 -4.01
N TRP A 184 12.25 21.95 -2.70
CA TRP A 184 13.59 21.93 -2.13
C TRP A 184 13.97 20.55 -1.61
N LEU A 185 15.12 20.06 -2.04
CA LEU A 185 15.89 19.04 -1.35
C LEU A 185 16.94 19.73 -0.46
N VAL A 186 16.75 19.66 0.85
CA VAL A 186 17.67 20.18 1.86
C VAL A 186 18.55 19.04 2.36
N VAL A 187 19.85 19.16 2.12
CA VAL A 187 20.87 18.23 2.58
C VAL A 187 21.58 18.83 3.78
N HIS A 188 21.51 18.15 4.94
CA HIS A 188 22.10 18.65 6.19
C HIS A 188 22.94 17.56 6.86
N GLY A 189 24.14 17.93 7.31
CA GLY A 189 25.01 17.03 8.07
C GLY A 189 25.93 17.80 9.00
N PRO A 190 25.86 17.60 10.33
CA PRO A 190 26.80 18.20 11.26
C PRO A 190 28.25 17.88 10.88
N GLY A 191 29.10 18.89 10.83
CA GLY A 191 30.50 18.75 10.41
C GLY A 191 30.70 18.53 8.90
N PHE A 192 29.65 18.53 8.08
CA PHE A 192 29.80 18.55 6.61
C PHE A 192 29.95 19.98 6.08
N LEU A 193 30.68 20.13 4.99
CA LEU A 193 30.81 21.38 4.25
C LEU A 193 30.33 21.15 2.82
N PRO A 194 29.36 21.94 2.33
CA PRO A 194 28.96 21.90 0.95
C PRO A 194 30.11 22.34 0.04
N GLN A 195 30.39 21.54 -0.98
CA GLN A 195 31.37 21.82 -2.04
C GLN A 195 30.62 21.85 -3.37
N LYS A 196 30.66 22.99 -4.07
CA LYS A 196 30.13 23.14 -5.45
C LYS A 196 31.04 22.38 -6.43
N LYS A 197 31.06 21.07 -6.30
CA LYS A 197 31.86 20.13 -7.09
C LYS A 197 30.89 19.26 -7.88
N GLU A 198 30.88 19.48 -9.18
CA GLU A 198 30.08 18.69 -10.09
C GLU A 198 30.64 17.26 -10.21
N SER A 199 29.74 16.30 -10.40
CA SER A 199 30.11 14.95 -10.80
C SER A 199 29.04 14.31 -11.68
N LYS A 200 29.47 13.40 -12.55
CA LYS A 200 28.61 12.64 -13.46
C LYS A 200 28.86 11.16 -13.29
N ARG A 201 27.79 10.38 -13.28
CA ARG A 201 27.85 8.93 -13.09
C ARG A 201 26.67 8.26 -13.79
N ASN A 202 26.96 7.38 -14.76
CA ASN A 202 25.94 6.57 -15.45
C ASN A 202 24.72 7.39 -15.94
N GLY A 203 24.97 8.57 -16.51
CA GLY A 203 23.92 9.48 -16.98
C GLY A 203 23.30 10.36 -15.89
N ALA A 204 23.50 10.08 -14.60
CA ALA A 204 23.10 10.94 -13.49
C ALA A 204 24.13 12.04 -13.22
N PHE A 205 23.64 13.17 -12.71
CA PHE A 205 24.41 14.36 -12.41
C PHE A 205 24.26 14.76 -10.94
N SER A 206 25.35 15.23 -10.35
CA SER A 206 25.36 15.83 -9.02
C SER A 206 25.99 17.22 -9.11
N PRO A 207 25.26 18.30 -8.74
CA PRO A 207 25.81 19.64 -8.76
C PRO A 207 26.67 19.98 -7.53
N ILE A 208 26.64 19.11 -6.51
CA ILE A 208 27.23 19.42 -5.21
C ILE A 208 27.70 18.15 -4.50
N ALA A 209 28.73 18.29 -3.67
CA ALA A 209 29.19 17.26 -2.76
C ALA A 209 29.14 17.78 -1.32
N MET A 210 28.79 16.92 -0.36
CA MET A 210 28.87 17.22 1.06
C MET A 210 30.11 16.51 1.62
N ALA A 211 31.12 17.26 2.05
CA ALA A 211 32.37 16.71 2.58
C ALA A 211 32.47 16.89 4.10
N SER A 212 32.66 15.81 4.85
CA SER A 212 32.73 15.82 6.31
C SER A 212 34.09 16.28 6.83
N ARG A 213 34.12 16.77 8.06
CA ARG A 213 35.32 16.73 8.91
C ARG A 213 35.59 15.27 9.33
N ARG A 214 36.86 14.95 9.62
CA ARG A 214 37.27 13.61 10.03
C ARG A 214 36.61 13.19 11.36
N ALA A 215 35.87 12.08 11.36
CA ALA A 215 35.20 11.56 12.56
C ALA A 215 34.91 10.05 12.44
N ARG A 216 34.48 9.40 13.53
CA ARG A 216 34.10 7.98 13.53
C ARG A 216 32.66 7.72 13.10
N SER A 217 31.80 8.74 13.19
CA SER A 217 30.39 8.67 12.86
C SER A 217 29.97 9.93 12.12
N HIS A 218 29.29 9.75 11.01
CA HIS A 218 28.81 10.81 10.13
C HIS A 218 27.34 10.57 9.84
N THR A 219 26.50 11.59 9.93
CA THR A 219 25.08 11.49 9.53
C THR A 219 24.76 12.61 8.58
N LEU A 220 24.22 12.25 7.42
CA LEU A 220 23.69 13.18 6.43
C LEU A 220 22.21 12.90 6.23
N THR A 221 21.40 13.96 6.18
CA THR A 221 19.96 13.88 5.92
C THR A 221 19.61 14.50 4.59
N PHE A 222 18.54 13.99 3.98
CA PHE A 222 17.96 14.47 2.74
C PHE A 222 16.49 14.75 3.04
N CYS A 223 16.13 16.02 3.18
CA CYS A 223 14.80 16.47 3.58
C CYS A 223 14.14 17.21 2.43
N VAL A 224 12.90 16.87 2.13
CA VAL A 224 12.12 17.55 1.09
C VAL A 224 11.14 18.53 1.72
N ALA A 225 11.09 19.76 1.22
CA ALA A 225 10.22 20.79 1.76
C ALA A 225 9.73 21.80 0.71
N ASN A 226 8.60 22.44 1.00
CA ASN A 226 8.07 23.55 0.18
C ASN A 226 9.00 24.76 0.21
N GLU A 227 9.59 25.05 1.37
CA GLU A 227 10.51 26.16 1.58
C GLU A 227 11.83 25.65 2.13
N ALA A 228 12.94 26.22 1.64
CA ALA A 228 14.29 25.83 2.06
C ALA A 228 14.49 25.97 3.58
N LEU A 229 13.95 27.03 4.20
CA LEU A 229 14.07 27.26 5.64
C LEU A 229 13.31 26.21 6.48
N ALA A 230 12.11 25.82 6.04
CA ALA A 230 11.34 24.77 6.69
C ALA A 230 12.06 23.42 6.62
N GLY A 231 12.63 23.08 5.45
CA GLY A 231 13.45 21.88 5.28
C GLY A 231 14.71 21.88 6.16
N GLU A 232 15.39 23.04 6.28
CA GLU A 232 16.52 23.22 7.20
C GLU A 232 16.10 22.96 8.65
N LEU A 233 15.01 23.57 9.10
CA LEU A 233 14.51 23.39 10.47
C LEU A 233 14.16 21.93 10.76
N ALA A 234 13.45 21.26 9.84
CA ALA A 234 13.10 19.84 9.96
C ALA A 234 14.35 18.95 10.02
N ALA A 235 15.32 19.19 9.13
CA ALA A 235 16.56 18.41 9.08
C ALA A 235 17.44 18.61 10.33
N ARG A 236 17.50 19.83 10.88
CA ARG A 236 18.20 20.11 12.15
C ARG A 236 17.48 19.48 13.34
N THR A 237 16.16 19.59 13.38
CA THR A 237 15.33 19.00 14.45
C THR A 237 15.48 17.49 14.49
N TYR A 238 15.47 16.84 13.33
CA TYR A 238 15.74 15.41 13.20
C TYR A 238 17.10 15.04 13.78
N ILE A 239 18.17 15.75 13.40
CA ILE A 239 19.52 15.46 13.91
C ILE A 239 19.58 15.57 15.44
N SER A 240 19.00 16.62 16.01
CA SER A 240 18.99 16.84 17.47
C SER A 240 18.17 15.80 18.23
N HIS A 241 17.16 15.19 17.60
CA HIS A 241 16.25 14.23 18.20
C HIS A 241 16.22 12.88 17.47
N LYS A 242 17.33 12.50 16.83
CA LYS A 242 17.40 11.34 15.92
C LYS A 242 16.87 10.05 16.56
N GLN A 243 17.31 9.77 17.78
CA GLN A 243 16.89 8.56 18.51
C GLN A 243 15.38 8.56 18.80
N HIS A 244 14.81 9.72 19.14
CA HIS A 244 13.37 9.84 19.40
C HIS A 244 12.53 9.45 18.18
N TYR A 245 12.89 9.90 16.97
CA TYR A 245 12.19 9.50 15.74
C TYR A 245 12.33 8.00 15.45
N HIS A 246 13.49 7.41 15.73
CA HIS A 246 13.71 5.97 15.56
C HIS A 246 12.86 5.16 16.54
N ASP A 247 12.84 5.58 17.80
CA ASP A 247 12.07 4.94 18.86
C ASP A 247 10.57 5.03 18.59
N LEU A 248 10.06 6.17 18.10
CA LEU A 248 8.63 6.32 17.76
C LEU A 248 8.20 5.35 16.65
N ARG A 249 8.94 5.32 15.53
CA ARG A 249 8.64 4.42 14.41
C ARG A 249 8.71 2.96 14.85
N ARG A 250 9.75 2.60 15.61
CA ARG A 250 9.94 1.24 16.12
C ARG A 250 8.86 0.85 17.13
N ALA A 251 8.51 1.73 18.07
CA ALA A 251 7.46 1.49 19.05
C ALA A 251 6.11 1.25 18.37
N ARG A 252 5.80 1.98 17.30
CA ARG A 252 4.60 1.74 16.49
C ARG A 252 4.61 0.35 15.83
N MET A 253 5.72 -0.06 15.23
CA MET A 253 5.85 -1.39 14.61
C MET A 253 5.80 -2.52 15.65
N GLU A 254 6.47 -2.38 16.78
CA GLU A 254 6.45 -3.30 17.91
C GLU A 254 5.03 -3.45 18.46
N LYS A 255 4.33 -2.33 18.68
CA LYS A 255 2.93 -2.33 19.09
C LYS A 255 2.08 -3.11 18.10
N LEU A 256 2.24 -2.82 16.81
CA LEU A 256 1.52 -3.51 15.74
C LEU A 256 1.76 -5.02 15.80
N LEU A 257 3.00 -5.49 15.94
CA LEU A 257 3.31 -6.92 16.02
C LEU A 257 2.74 -7.61 17.28
N LYS A 258 2.60 -6.88 18.39
CA LYS A 258 2.15 -7.43 19.68
C LYS A 258 0.63 -7.45 19.85
N GLU A 259 -0.10 -6.50 19.25
CA GLU A 259 -1.55 -6.37 19.46
C GLU A 259 -2.37 -7.52 18.87
N THR A 260 -1.97 -8.01 17.69
CA THR A 260 -2.64 -9.11 17.00
C THR A 260 -1.61 -10.00 16.33
N TYR A 261 -1.54 -11.27 16.70
CA TYR A 261 -0.59 -12.21 16.10
C TYR A 261 -1.21 -13.58 15.91
N VAL A 262 -0.67 -14.30 14.94
CA VAL A 262 -0.90 -15.72 14.73
C VAL A 262 0.47 -16.37 14.76
N GLU A 263 0.58 -17.43 15.55
CA GLU A 263 1.80 -18.23 15.65
C GLU A 263 1.51 -19.65 15.21
N THR A 264 2.41 -20.18 14.38
CA THR A 264 2.42 -21.56 13.91
C THR A 264 3.74 -22.22 14.31
N ASP A 265 3.86 -23.53 14.17
CA ASP A 265 5.12 -24.26 14.31
C ASP A 265 6.13 -23.95 13.18
N ASN A 266 5.71 -23.21 12.15
CA ASN A 266 6.55 -22.79 11.04
C ASN A 266 7.09 -21.36 11.25
N ALA A 267 8.32 -21.27 11.76
CA ALA A 267 9.00 -19.99 12.01
C ALA A 267 9.13 -19.10 10.76
N ARG A 268 9.31 -19.70 9.57
CA ARG A 268 9.39 -18.95 8.30
C ARG A 268 8.06 -18.31 7.97
N PHE A 269 6.96 -19.04 8.15
CA PHE A 269 5.60 -18.53 7.93
C PHE A 269 5.26 -17.41 8.91
N ASN A 270 5.57 -17.58 10.21
CA ASN A 270 5.36 -16.54 11.23
C ASN A 270 6.10 -15.25 10.86
N LYS A 271 7.37 -15.37 10.44
CA LYS A 271 8.18 -14.23 9.98
C LYS A 271 7.60 -13.57 8.73
N ALA A 272 7.10 -14.36 7.77
CA ALA A 272 6.47 -13.83 6.56
C ALA A 272 5.17 -13.08 6.87
N LEU A 273 4.33 -13.60 7.76
CA LEU A 273 3.09 -12.94 8.19
C LEU A 273 3.37 -11.62 8.92
N ALA A 274 4.37 -11.59 9.79
CA ALA A 274 4.81 -10.38 10.47
C ALA A 274 5.33 -9.32 9.48
N TRP A 275 6.10 -9.74 8.47
CA TRP A 275 6.51 -8.84 7.37
C TRP A 275 5.31 -8.33 6.58
N ALA A 276 4.39 -9.20 6.17
CA ALA A 276 3.19 -8.80 5.43
C ALA A 276 2.37 -7.75 6.20
N LYS A 277 2.25 -7.92 7.53
CA LYS A 277 1.59 -6.96 8.42
C LYS A 277 2.28 -5.59 8.42
N LEU A 278 3.60 -5.55 8.62
CA LEU A 278 4.36 -4.30 8.62
C LEU A 278 4.40 -3.64 7.24
N SER A 279 4.44 -4.43 6.16
CA SER A 279 4.39 -3.94 4.78
C SER A 279 3.03 -3.31 4.44
N LEU A 280 1.92 -3.96 4.80
CA LEU A 280 0.58 -3.37 4.64
C LEU A 280 0.45 -2.09 5.47
N ASP A 281 0.98 -2.07 6.69
CA ASP A 281 1.01 -0.83 7.45
C ASP A 281 1.83 0.24 6.73
N ALA A 282 3.01 -0.06 6.23
CA ALA A 282 3.84 0.91 5.52
C ALA A 282 3.12 1.54 4.31
N LEU A 283 2.18 0.85 3.67
CA LEU A 283 1.40 1.37 2.55
C LEU A 283 0.20 2.22 2.96
N MET A 284 -0.16 2.29 4.25
CA MET A 284 -1.16 3.24 4.74
C MET A 284 -0.57 4.63 4.92
N MET A 285 -1.04 5.56 4.10
CA MET A 285 -0.46 6.88 3.88
C MET A 285 -1.49 8.00 4.10
N ASN A 286 -0.99 9.22 4.27
CA ASN A 286 -1.76 10.46 4.39
C ASN A 286 -1.40 11.42 3.25
N GLN A 287 -1.30 10.93 2.01
CA GLN A 287 -0.81 11.71 0.86
C GLN A 287 -1.77 12.85 0.48
N VAL A 288 -3.06 12.54 0.30
CA VAL A 288 -4.12 13.55 0.06
C VAL A 288 -5.05 13.60 1.27
N THR A 289 -5.54 12.42 1.64
CA THR A 289 -6.20 12.08 2.89
C THR A 289 -5.70 10.70 3.31
N LYS A 290 -6.28 10.08 4.35
CA LYS A 290 -5.95 8.70 4.72
C LYS A 290 -6.31 7.74 3.59
N GLY A 291 -5.36 6.92 3.15
CA GLY A 291 -5.56 5.90 2.13
C GLY A 291 -4.49 4.82 2.13
N ILE A 292 -4.56 3.91 1.17
CA ILE A 292 -3.59 2.82 1.00
C ILE A 292 -2.97 2.97 -0.39
N PHE A 293 -1.64 3.08 -0.46
CA PHE A 293 -0.94 2.95 -1.74
C PHE A 293 -1.11 1.54 -2.28
N ALA A 294 -1.42 1.41 -3.57
CA ALA A 294 -1.69 0.11 -4.17
C ALA A 294 -0.42 -0.75 -4.31
N GLY A 295 0.75 -0.14 -4.52
CA GLY A 295 2.01 -0.88 -4.56
C GLY A 295 3.19 -0.03 -4.98
N LEU A 296 4.31 -0.16 -4.27
CA LEU A 296 5.52 0.59 -4.59
C LEU A 296 6.44 -0.19 -5.54
N PRO A 297 7.15 0.50 -6.47
CA PRO A 297 7.20 1.96 -6.61
C PRO A 297 6.13 2.55 -7.56
N TRP A 298 5.47 1.72 -8.38
CA TRP A 298 4.68 2.17 -9.53
C TRP A 298 3.33 2.79 -9.19
N PHE A 299 2.66 2.29 -8.15
CA PHE A 299 1.32 2.72 -7.74
C PHE A 299 1.38 3.39 -6.37
N ASN A 300 2.08 4.53 -6.33
CA ASN A 300 2.30 5.37 -5.15
C ASN A 300 1.14 6.37 -4.89
N ASN A 301 -0.06 5.95 -5.24
CA ASN A 301 -1.32 6.68 -5.14
C ASN A 301 -2.43 5.70 -4.70
N TYR A 302 -3.64 6.20 -4.45
CA TYR A 302 -4.73 5.35 -4.00
C TYR A 302 -5.49 4.76 -5.18
N TRP A 303 -5.67 3.44 -5.13
CA TRP A 303 -6.60 2.73 -5.99
C TRP A 303 -7.78 2.24 -5.16
N GLY A 304 -9.01 2.61 -5.53
CA GLY A 304 -10.22 2.30 -4.77
C GLY A 304 -10.42 0.79 -4.64
N ARG A 305 -10.36 0.07 -5.76
CA ARG A 305 -10.41 -1.40 -5.78
C ARG A 305 -9.42 -2.03 -4.81
N ASP A 306 -8.14 -1.72 -4.96
CA ASP A 306 -7.03 -2.27 -4.16
C ASP A 306 -7.15 -1.91 -2.68
N THR A 307 -7.58 -0.68 -2.40
CA THR A 307 -7.84 -0.20 -1.03
C THR A 307 -8.89 -1.08 -0.36
N PHE A 308 -10.03 -1.31 -1.02
CA PHE A 308 -11.13 -2.07 -0.40
C PHE A 308 -10.88 -3.57 -0.35
N ILE A 309 -10.06 -4.12 -1.27
CA ILE A 309 -9.56 -5.51 -1.15
C ILE A 309 -8.62 -5.64 0.05
N SER A 310 -7.74 -4.66 0.25
CA SER A 310 -6.72 -4.71 1.29
C SER A 310 -7.22 -4.27 2.67
N LEU A 311 -8.31 -3.50 2.74
CA LEU A 311 -8.81 -2.88 3.97
C LEU A 311 -9.01 -3.88 5.12
N PRO A 312 -9.64 -5.06 4.93
CA PRO A 312 -9.83 -6.01 6.03
C PRO A 312 -8.51 -6.49 6.63
N GLY A 313 -7.56 -6.85 5.76
CA GLY A 313 -6.23 -7.32 6.16
C GLY A 313 -5.39 -6.22 6.79
N ALA A 314 -5.46 -4.99 6.27
CA ALA A 314 -4.69 -3.84 6.75
C ALA A 314 -5.25 -3.26 8.07
N THR A 315 -6.55 -3.40 8.32
CA THR A 315 -7.22 -2.71 9.43
C THR A 315 -8.16 -3.58 10.26
N LEU A 316 -9.20 -4.17 9.67
CA LEU A 316 -10.33 -4.75 10.41
C LEU A 316 -9.93 -5.96 11.26
N VAL A 317 -9.19 -6.92 10.69
CA VAL A 317 -8.75 -8.12 11.44
C VAL A 317 -7.68 -7.79 12.48
N GLN A 318 -7.06 -6.61 12.37
CA GLN A 318 -6.08 -6.10 13.31
C GLN A 318 -6.70 -5.23 14.41
N GLY A 319 -8.01 -4.97 14.37
CA GLY A 319 -8.71 -4.10 15.32
C GLY A 319 -8.48 -2.60 15.08
N ARG A 320 -7.93 -2.20 13.93
CA ARG A 320 -7.56 -0.81 13.61
C ARG A 320 -8.74 -0.02 13.03
N PHE A 321 -9.80 0.07 13.82
CA PHE A 321 -11.07 0.65 13.39
C PHE A 321 -10.97 2.16 13.09
N THR A 322 -10.11 2.89 13.80
CA THR A 322 -9.89 4.32 13.53
C THR A 322 -9.39 4.54 12.11
N GLU A 323 -8.33 3.83 11.70
CA GLU A 323 -7.80 3.95 10.34
C GLU A 323 -8.79 3.44 9.29
N ALA A 324 -9.52 2.36 9.56
CA ALA A 324 -10.56 1.85 8.67
C ALA A 324 -11.62 2.93 8.38
N LYS A 325 -12.12 3.59 9.43
CA LYS A 325 -13.10 4.68 9.33
C LYS A 325 -12.56 5.86 8.54
N GLU A 326 -11.31 6.27 8.80
CA GLU A 326 -10.67 7.39 8.09
C GLU A 326 -10.50 7.12 6.60
N ILE A 327 -10.13 5.90 6.22
CA ILE A 327 -10.01 5.49 4.81
C ILE A 327 -11.39 5.49 4.15
N LEU A 328 -12.40 4.88 4.77
CA LEU A 328 -13.76 4.85 4.23
C LEU A 328 -14.34 6.27 4.10
N ARG A 329 -14.15 7.13 5.11
CA ARG A 329 -14.58 8.53 5.06
C ARG A 329 -13.87 9.30 3.95
N SER A 330 -12.58 9.05 3.74
CA SER A 330 -11.80 9.66 2.65
C SER A 330 -12.41 9.34 1.29
N PHE A 331 -12.64 8.06 1.00
CA PHE A 331 -13.23 7.65 -0.27
C PHE A 331 -14.70 8.08 -0.43
N ALA A 332 -15.48 8.13 0.65
CA ALA A 332 -16.83 8.69 0.64
C ALA A 332 -16.84 10.17 0.21
N ALA A 333 -15.86 10.95 0.66
CA ALA A 333 -15.70 12.36 0.29
C ALA A 333 -15.30 12.54 -1.19
N PHE A 334 -14.77 11.49 -1.83
CA PHE A 334 -14.43 11.49 -3.25
C PHE A 334 -15.55 10.99 -4.16
N GLN A 335 -16.75 10.70 -3.64
CA GLN A 335 -17.85 10.21 -4.46
C GLN A 335 -18.25 11.24 -5.53
N GLN A 336 -18.57 10.78 -6.74
CA GLN A 336 -19.15 11.65 -7.78
C GLN A 336 -20.56 12.10 -7.40
N LEU A 337 -20.76 13.42 -7.29
CA LEU A 337 -22.02 14.02 -6.84
C LEU A 337 -22.87 14.62 -7.96
N ASP A 338 -22.31 14.80 -9.16
CA ASP A 338 -23.08 15.31 -10.30
C ASP A 338 -24.12 14.26 -10.75
N SER A 339 -25.40 14.57 -10.50
CA SER A 339 -26.53 13.67 -10.82
C SER A 339 -26.80 13.50 -12.32
N MET A 340 -26.16 14.31 -13.16
CA MET A 340 -26.23 14.22 -14.62
C MET A 340 -25.08 13.40 -15.21
N SER A 341 -24.00 13.17 -14.46
CA SER A 341 -22.90 12.31 -14.88
C SER A 341 -23.31 10.84 -14.89
N SER A 342 -22.83 10.07 -15.88
CA SER A 342 -22.94 8.61 -15.86
C SER A 342 -22.23 7.99 -14.66
N ASP A 343 -21.25 8.68 -14.07
CA ASP A 343 -20.53 8.21 -12.89
C ASP A 343 -21.21 8.58 -11.56
N TYR A 344 -22.41 9.16 -11.59
CA TYR A 344 -23.13 9.57 -10.38
C TYR A 344 -23.16 8.46 -9.32
N GLY A 345 -22.71 8.78 -8.10
CA GLY A 345 -22.68 7.84 -6.98
C GLY A 345 -21.49 6.87 -6.98
N ARG A 346 -20.64 6.83 -8.02
CA ARG A 346 -19.42 6.02 -8.03
C ARG A 346 -18.36 6.58 -7.06
N ILE A 347 -17.65 5.66 -6.42
CA ILE A 347 -16.39 5.88 -5.71
C ILE A 347 -15.25 5.73 -6.73
N PRO A 348 -14.24 6.61 -6.75
CA PRO A 348 -13.22 6.58 -7.79
C PRO A 348 -12.35 5.33 -7.71
N ASN A 349 -11.92 4.85 -8.88
CA ASN A 349 -10.89 3.82 -8.99
C ASN A 349 -9.51 4.36 -8.69
N ILE A 350 -9.20 5.58 -9.13
CA ILE A 350 -7.88 6.19 -8.96
C ILE A 350 -8.06 7.52 -8.24
N VAL A 351 -7.27 7.76 -7.20
CA VAL A 351 -7.10 9.07 -6.57
C VAL A 351 -5.61 9.39 -6.53
N THR A 352 -5.21 10.44 -7.23
CA THR A 352 -3.88 11.03 -7.17
C THR A 352 -3.93 12.37 -6.44
N THR A 353 -2.80 13.06 -6.36
CA THR A 353 -2.72 14.42 -5.82
C THR A 353 -3.49 15.45 -6.65
N THR A 354 -3.74 15.17 -7.92
CA THR A 354 -4.33 16.11 -8.88
C THR A 354 -5.65 15.64 -9.48
N GLU A 355 -5.89 14.32 -9.54
CA GLU A 355 -6.94 13.73 -10.35
C GLU A 355 -7.70 12.63 -9.62
N LYS A 356 -8.93 12.40 -10.09
CA LYS A 356 -9.80 11.29 -9.67
C LYS A 356 -10.41 10.66 -10.91
N ALA A 357 -10.33 9.34 -11.06
CA ALA A 357 -10.92 8.61 -12.17
C ALA A 357 -11.95 7.59 -11.67
N TYR A 358 -13.09 7.47 -12.37
CA TYR A 358 -14.25 6.66 -11.96
C TYR A 358 -14.53 5.47 -12.89
N ASN A 359 -13.53 5.07 -13.68
CA ASN A 359 -13.57 3.87 -14.53
C ASN A 359 -13.48 2.59 -13.70
N THR A 360 -14.54 2.29 -12.96
CA THR A 360 -14.65 1.08 -12.13
C THR A 360 -16.10 0.66 -11.94
N ALA A 361 -16.36 -0.61 -12.23
CA ALA A 361 -17.63 -1.26 -11.90
C ALA A 361 -17.56 -2.00 -10.56
N ASP A 362 -16.36 -2.30 -10.05
CA ASP A 362 -16.14 -3.17 -8.90
C ASP A 362 -15.71 -2.44 -7.61
N GLY A 363 -15.08 -1.27 -7.72
CA GLY A 363 -14.60 -0.47 -6.59
C GLY A 363 -15.75 0.06 -5.73
N THR A 364 -16.83 0.55 -6.35
CA THR A 364 -17.99 1.08 -5.62
C THR A 364 -18.73 0.00 -4.81
N PRO A 365 -19.05 -1.19 -5.38
CA PRO A 365 -19.57 -2.29 -4.58
C PRO A 365 -18.68 -2.65 -3.39
N ARG A 366 -17.36 -2.78 -3.61
CA ARG A 366 -16.39 -3.11 -2.56
C ARG A 366 -16.37 -2.06 -1.45
N PHE A 367 -16.46 -0.77 -1.77
CA PHE A 367 -16.60 0.30 -0.77
C PHE A 367 -17.79 0.06 0.15
N VAL A 368 -18.98 -0.21 -0.41
CA VAL A 368 -20.21 -0.40 0.36
C VAL A 368 -20.12 -1.65 1.26
N MET A 369 -19.56 -2.74 0.72
CA MET A 369 -19.27 -3.95 1.49
C MET A 369 -18.36 -3.67 2.68
N MET A 370 -17.25 -2.96 2.45
CA MET A 370 -16.28 -2.60 3.48
C MET A 370 -16.86 -1.64 4.52
N ALA A 371 -17.71 -0.69 4.11
CA ALA A 371 -18.41 0.18 5.04
C ALA A 371 -19.33 -0.61 5.98
N ARG A 372 -20.09 -1.59 5.45
CA ARG A 372 -20.89 -2.50 6.26
C ARG A 372 -20.03 -3.34 7.19
N GLU A 373 -18.99 -3.98 6.67
CA GLU A 373 -18.12 -4.87 7.46
C GLU A 373 -17.42 -4.12 8.59
N TYR A 374 -16.97 -2.88 8.33
CA TYR A 374 -16.44 -1.99 9.36
C TYR A 374 -17.45 -1.77 10.49
N ILE A 375 -18.71 -1.44 10.17
CA ILE A 375 -19.75 -1.18 11.18
C ILE A 375 -20.12 -2.47 11.93
N GLU A 376 -20.25 -3.60 11.24
CA GLU A 376 -20.56 -4.90 11.87
C GLU A 376 -19.48 -5.33 12.87
N ARG A 377 -18.21 -5.02 12.59
CA ARG A 377 -17.08 -5.36 13.47
C ARG A 377 -16.83 -4.34 14.58
N SER A 378 -17.00 -3.04 14.30
CA SER A 378 -16.71 -1.96 15.25
C SER A 378 -17.89 -1.57 16.14
N GLY A 379 -19.12 -1.81 15.68
CA GLY A 379 -20.35 -1.31 16.31
C GLY A 379 -20.59 0.19 16.14
N ASP A 380 -19.87 0.88 15.23
CA ASP A 380 -19.96 2.34 15.05
C ASP A 380 -21.28 2.78 14.38
N THR A 381 -22.32 2.92 15.18
CA THR A 381 -23.65 3.40 14.74
C THR A 381 -23.67 4.86 14.32
N THR A 382 -22.67 5.66 14.72
CA THR A 382 -22.55 7.04 14.25
C THR A 382 -22.09 7.06 12.79
N PHE A 383 -21.07 6.25 12.46
CA PHE A 383 -20.62 6.12 11.08
C PHE A 383 -21.65 5.45 10.18
N LEU A 384 -22.47 4.53 10.70
CA LEU A 384 -23.63 3.98 9.98
C LEU A 384 -24.52 5.08 9.39
N ALA A 385 -24.92 6.04 10.22
CA ALA A 385 -25.75 7.16 9.79
C ALA A 385 -24.97 8.12 8.88
N GLU A 386 -23.68 8.35 9.16
CA GLU A 386 -22.80 9.23 8.40
C GLU A 386 -22.60 8.76 6.95
N VAL A 387 -22.35 7.47 6.73
CA VAL A 387 -21.98 6.91 5.42
C VAL A 387 -23.21 6.53 4.58
N TYR A 388 -24.38 6.38 5.18
CA TYR A 388 -25.59 5.95 4.48
C TYR A 388 -25.96 6.80 3.25
N PRO A 389 -25.88 8.14 3.28
CA PRO A 389 -26.13 8.95 2.08
C PRO A 389 -25.22 8.59 0.91
N THR A 390 -23.98 8.21 1.18
CA THR A 390 -23.02 7.74 0.16
C THR A 390 -23.45 6.38 -0.40
N VAL A 391 -23.86 5.44 0.48
CA VAL A 391 -24.41 4.13 0.07
C VAL A 391 -25.65 4.29 -0.80
N LEU A 392 -26.61 5.12 -0.36
CA LEU A 392 -27.84 5.39 -1.10
C LEU A 392 -27.57 5.95 -2.49
N ARG A 393 -26.70 6.97 -2.60
CA ARG A 393 -26.31 7.53 -3.92
C ARG A 393 -25.64 6.50 -4.82
N SER A 394 -24.79 5.62 -4.26
CA SER A 394 -24.08 4.60 -5.05
C SER A 394 -25.03 3.59 -5.71
N ILE A 395 -26.08 3.18 -4.98
CA ILE A 395 -27.07 2.22 -5.47
C ILE A 395 -28.01 2.91 -6.46
N GLU A 396 -28.52 4.11 -6.13
CA GLU A 396 -29.43 4.84 -7.02
C GLU A 396 -28.76 5.29 -8.32
N GLY A 397 -27.49 5.71 -8.26
CA GLY A 397 -26.70 6.02 -9.45
C GLY A 397 -26.50 4.80 -10.35
N THR A 398 -26.17 3.65 -9.76
CA THR A 398 -26.06 2.37 -10.48
C THR A 398 -27.41 1.99 -11.14
N LEU A 399 -28.51 2.06 -10.41
CA LEU A 399 -29.85 1.77 -10.93
C LEU A 399 -30.27 2.70 -12.07
N LYS A 400 -29.78 3.94 -12.08
CA LYS A 400 -30.11 4.96 -13.09
C LYS A 400 -29.30 4.77 -14.37
N PHE A 401 -28.00 4.49 -14.26
CA PHE A 401 -27.07 4.58 -15.39
C PHE A 401 -26.44 3.25 -15.80
N HIS A 402 -26.33 2.29 -14.90
CA HIS A 402 -25.52 1.08 -15.09
C HIS A 402 -26.27 -0.21 -14.71
N CYS A 403 -27.60 -0.19 -14.75
CA CYS A 403 -28.41 -1.36 -14.45
C CYS A 403 -29.42 -1.60 -15.57
N ASP A 404 -29.41 -2.80 -16.15
CA ASP A 404 -30.33 -3.13 -17.22
C ASP A 404 -31.69 -3.65 -16.70
N SER A 405 -32.58 -4.01 -17.63
CA SER A 405 -33.92 -4.53 -17.32
C SER A 405 -33.91 -5.89 -16.63
N LEU A 406 -32.80 -6.64 -16.72
CA LEU A 406 -32.58 -7.92 -16.03
C LEU A 406 -31.99 -7.73 -14.63
N ALA A 407 -31.82 -6.46 -14.20
CA ALA A 407 -31.15 -6.04 -12.98
C ALA A 407 -29.64 -6.34 -12.93
N PHE A 408 -29.03 -6.67 -14.07
CA PHE A 408 -27.57 -6.84 -14.15
C PHE A 408 -26.87 -5.49 -14.08
N LEU A 409 -25.74 -5.46 -13.39
CA LEU A 409 -24.77 -4.37 -13.45
C LEU A 409 -24.10 -4.42 -14.83
N THR A 410 -24.21 -3.31 -15.57
CA THR A 410 -23.56 -3.13 -16.86
C THR A 410 -22.26 -2.35 -16.72
N HIS A 411 -21.24 -2.72 -17.48
CA HIS A 411 -19.93 -2.05 -17.44
C HIS A 411 -19.26 -2.00 -18.82
N GLY A 412 -18.18 -1.22 -18.92
CA GLY A 412 -17.24 -1.26 -20.05
C GLY A 412 -16.17 -2.35 -19.88
N ASP A 413 -15.47 -2.67 -20.96
CA ASP A 413 -14.44 -3.73 -20.97
C ASP A 413 -13.28 -3.47 -20.00
N ALA A 414 -12.88 -2.21 -19.81
CA ALA A 414 -11.80 -1.79 -18.90
C ALA A 414 -12.32 -1.22 -17.57
N GLU A 415 -13.45 -1.74 -17.07
CA GLU A 415 -14.02 -1.34 -15.76
C GLU A 415 -14.04 -2.47 -14.71
N THR A 416 -13.65 -3.69 -15.09
CA THR A 416 -13.44 -4.82 -14.15
C THR A 416 -12.01 -4.79 -13.59
N TRP A 417 -11.63 -5.71 -12.69
CA TRP A 417 -10.23 -5.78 -12.22
C TRP A 417 -9.23 -6.26 -13.29
N MET A 418 -9.73 -6.89 -14.36
CA MET A 418 -8.93 -7.25 -15.53
C MET A 418 -8.96 -6.09 -16.55
N ASP A 419 -8.44 -4.92 -16.16
CA ASP A 419 -8.58 -3.64 -16.88
C ASP A 419 -7.32 -3.16 -17.62
N ALA A 420 -6.38 -4.06 -17.91
CA ALA A 420 -5.21 -3.70 -18.69
C ALA A 420 -5.61 -3.26 -20.11
N VAL A 421 -5.16 -2.08 -20.53
CA VAL A 421 -5.41 -1.50 -21.86
C VAL A 421 -4.11 -1.36 -22.63
N GLY A 422 -4.07 -1.94 -23.82
CA GLY A 422 -2.98 -1.80 -24.79
C GLY A 422 -3.28 -0.76 -25.87
N PRO A 423 -2.37 -0.62 -26.86
CA PRO A 423 -2.55 0.32 -27.97
C PRO A 423 -3.84 0.08 -28.79
N ASP A 424 -4.25 -1.18 -28.93
CA ASP A 424 -5.41 -1.60 -29.71
C ASP A 424 -6.70 -1.73 -28.89
N GLY A 425 -6.65 -1.40 -27.58
CA GLY A 425 -7.77 -1.50 -26.67
C GLY A 425 -7.53 -2.44 -25.48
N PRO A 426 -8.60 -2.84 -24.76
CA PRO A 426 -8.50 -3.74 -23.61
C PRO A 426 -7.88 -5.09 -23.98
N TRP A 427 -6.94 -5.58 -23.18
CA TRP A 427 -6.32 -6.90 -23.39
C TRP A 427 -7.23 -8.05 -22.99
N SER A 428 -8.13 -7.79 -22.05
CA SER A 428 -9.05 -8.77 -21.48
C SER A 428 -10.47 -8.21 -21.48
N PRO A 429 -11.07 -7.93 -22.65
CA PRO A 429 -12.47 -7.53 -22.72
C PRO A 429 -13.36 -8.61 -22.09
N ARG A 430 -14.41 -8.18 -21.40
CA ARG A 430 -15.34 -9.06 -20.66
C ARG A 430 -16.79 -8.69 -20.91
N GLY A 431 -17.05 -8.21 -22.13
CA GLY A 431 -18.37 -7.78 -22.55
C GLY A 431 -18.90 -6.66 -21.65
N ASN A 432 -20.21 -6.67 -21.41
CA ASN A 432 -20.84 -5.67 -20.55
C ASN A 432 -21.48 -6.24 -19.28
N ARG A 433 -21.40 -7.55 -19.07
CA ARG A 433 -21.96 -8.24 -17.89
C ARG A 433 -21.04 -9.40 -17.50
N ALA A 434 -20.05 -9.11 -16.68
CA ALA A 434 -19.17 -10.11 -16.07
C ALA A 434 -19.78 -10.72 -14.79
N ASN A 435 -19.46 -11.98 -14.52
CA ASN A 435 -20.05 -12.76 -13.44
C ASN A 435 -19.73 -12.20 -12.03
N ASP A 436 -18.46 -11.85 -11.79
CA ASP A 436 -17.96 -11.26 -10.55
C ASP A 436 -18.53 -9.86 -10.31
N MET A 437 -18.81 -9.11 -11.38
CA MET A 437 -19.51 -7.83 -11.27
C MET A 437 -20.94 -8.02 -10.73
N GLN A 438 -21.63 -9.08 -11.17
CA GLN A 438 -22.98 -9.39 -10.65
C GLN A 438 -22.94 -9.82 -9.19
N ALA A 439 -21.94 -10.61 -8.77
CA ALA A 439 -21.77 -10.97 -7.37
C ALA A 439 -21.43 -9.77 -6.48
N LEU A 440 -20.59 -8.86 -6.95
CA LEU A 440 -20.31 -7.61 -6.25
C LEU A 440 -21.55 -6.72 -6.15
N TRP A 441 -22.32 -6.61 -7.24
CA TRP A 441 -23.58 -5.85 -7.23
C TRP A 441 -24.62 -6.45 -6.28
N ALA A 442 -24.77 -7.76 -6.25
CA ALA A 442 -25.62 -8.45 -5.29
C ALA A 442 -25.21 -8.13 -3.84
N GLN A 443 -23.92 -8.17 -3.53
CA GLN A 443 -23.40 -7.82 -2.21
C GLN A 443 -23.58 -6.34 -1.86
N GLN A 444 -23.47 -5.43 -2.83
CA GLN A 444 -23.77 -4.01 -2.62
C GLN A 444 -25.26 -3.80 -2.30
N LEU A 445 -26.17 -4.45 -3.03
CA LEU A 445 -27.61 -4.40 -2.74
C LEU A 445 -27.93 -4.98 -1.36
N GLU A 446 -27.36 -6.14 -1.01
CA GLU A 446 -27.52 -6.75 0.31
C GLU A 446 -27.04 -5.82 1.43
N ALA A 447 -25.86 -5.21 1.27
CA ALA A 447 -25.36 -4.22 2.20
C ALA A 447 -26.27 -2.98 2.26
N GLY A 448 -26.71 -2.45 1.12
CA GLY A 448 -27.65 -1.33 1.06
C GLY A 448 -28.96 -1.60 1.81
N ILE A 449 -29.57 -2.77 1.60
CA ILE A 449 -30.78 -3.20 2.31
C ILE A 449 -30.51 -3.25 3.82
N TRP A 450 -29.35 -3.77 4.23
CA TRP A 450 -28.92 -3.82 5.62
C TRP A 450 -28.80 -2.43 6.26
N PHE A 451 -28.25 -1.45 5.53
CA PHE A 451 -28.16 -0.04 5.97
C PHE A 451 -29.56 0.58 6.09
N ALA A 452 -30.34 0.50 5.01
CA ALA A 452 -31.68 1.07 4.92
C ALA A 452 -32.59 0.53 6.04
N THR A 453 -32.55 -0.78 6.29
CA THR A 453 -33.33 -1.41 7.36
C THR A 453 -32.96 -0.87 8.74
N ARG A 454 -31.66 -0.71 9.04
CA ARG A 454 -31.19 -0.20 10.33
C ARG A 454 -31.51 1.27 10.57
N LEU A 455 -31.66 2.04 9.50
CA LEU A 455 -31.99 3.46 9.54
C LEU A 455 -33.47 3.75 9.30
N GLY A 456 -34.30 2.71 9.15
CA GLY A 456 -35.75 2.84 8.98
C GLY A 456 -36.20 3.29 7.58
N ASP A 457 -35.32 3.26 6.57
CA ASP A 457 -35.66 3.55 5.18
C ASP A 457 -36.28 2.32 4.49
N VAL A 458 -37.54 2.06 4.85
CA VAL A 458 -38.31 0.91 4.35
C VAL A 458 -38.53 0.97 2.83
N THR A 459 -38.59 2.18 2.25
CA THR A 459 -38.82 2.38 0.81
C THR A 459 -37.63 1.89 0.00
N SER A 460 -36.43 2.36 0.33
CA SER A 460 -35.20 1.93 -0.35
C SER A 460 -34.94 0.44 -0.12
N ALA A 461 -35.09 -0.04 1.13
CA ALA A 461 -34.90 -1.45 1.46
C ALA A 461 -35.78 -2.37 0.60
N ARG A 462 -37.08 -2.06 0.46
CA ARG A 462 -38.02 -2.87 -0.36
C ARG A 462 -37.67 -2.83 -1.85
N ARG A 463 -37.33 -1.65 -2.38
CA ARG A 463 -37.00 -1.50 -3.80
C ARG A 463 -35.73 -2.26 -4.16
N TRP A 464 -34.69 -2.15 -3.33
CA TRP A 464 -33.42 -2.83 -3.55
C TRP A 464 -33.53 -4.34 -3.35
N ASP A 465 -34.35 -4.82 -2.40
CA ASP A 465 -34.67 -6.25 -2.24
C ASP A 465 -35.33 -6.84 -3.51
N GLY A 466 -36.27 -6.12 -4.11
CA GLY A 466 -36.86 -6.52 -5.40
C GLY A 466 -35.84 -6.63 -6.53
N LYS A 467 -34.88 -5.71 -6.59
CA LYS A 467 -33.78 -5.75 -7.58
C LYS A 467 -32.81 -6.91 -7.33
N LEU A 468 -32.47 -7.16 -6.07
CA LEU A 468 -31.60 -8.27 -5.66
C LEU A 468 -32.21 -9.64 -6.04
N LYS A 469 -33.50 -9.82 -5.81
CA LYS A 469 -34.22 -11.06 -6.19
C LYS A 469 -34.19 -11.28 -7.70
N LEU A 470 -34.56 -10.26 -8.47
CA LEU A 470 -34.53 -10.31 -9.93
C LEU A 470 -33.11 -10.59 -10.48
N LEU A 471 -32.09 -9.95 -9.89
CA LEU A 471 -30.69 -10.19 -10.22
C LEU A 471 -30.29 -11.65 -9.99
N LYS A 472 -30.60 -12.22 -8.81
CA LYS A 472 -30.26 -13.61 -8.48
C LYS A 472 -30.98 -14.61 -9.38
N GLU A 473 -32.27 -14.41 -9.63
CA GLU A 473 -33.06 -15.24 -10.55
C GLU A 473 -32.48 -15.24 -11.97
N ASN A 474 -32.17 -14.05 -12.50
CA ASN A 474 -31.57 -13.92 -13.82
C ASN A 474 -30.13 -14.45 -13.85
N PHE A 475 -29.34 -14.24 -12.79
CA PHE A 475 -27.98 -14.78 -12.72
C PHE A 475 -27.99 -16.30 -12.90
N THR A 476 -28.80 -17.02 -12.13
CA THR A 476 -28.95 -18.47 -12.29
C THR A 476 -29.38 -18.86 -13.70
N LYS A 477 -30.27 -18.08 -14.32
CA LYS A 477 -30.76 -18.35 -15.68
C LYS A 477 -29.71 -18.15 -16.78
N TYR A 478 -28.87 -17.13 -16.69
CA TYR A 478 -27.98 -16.71 -17.79
C TYR A 478 -26.51 -17.08 -17.58
N PHE A 479 -26.07 -17.26 -16.33
CA PHE A 479 -24.66 -17.52 -16.00
C PHE A 479 -24.39 -18.95 -15.56
N VAL A 480 -25.41 -19.70 -15.11
CA VAL A 480 -25.21 -21.05 -14.55
C VAL A 480 -25.75 -22.10 -15.50
N ASN A 481 -24.90 -23.07 -15.86
CA ASN A 481 -25.29 -24.21 -16.68
C ASN A 481 -24.63 -25.50 -16.18
N LYS A 482 -25.39 -26.32 -15.43
CA LYS A 482 -25.04 -27.69 -14.98
C LYS A 482 -23.53 -27.92 -14.71
N GLY A 483 -23.02 -27.31 -13.64
CA GLY A 483 -21.63 -27.45 -13.20
C GLY A 483 -20.70 -26.34 -13.70
N ASP A 484 -21.08 -25.60 -14.74
CA ASP A 484 -20.29 -24.51 -15.31
C ASP A 484 -20.87 -23.13 -15.01
N VAL A 485 -19.98 -22.14 -14.88
CA VAL A 485 -20.33 -20.73 -14.73
C VAL A 485 -19.72 -19.92 -15.87
N THR A 486 -20.57 -19.29 -16.68
CA THR A 486 -20.17 -18.33 -17.73
C THR A 486 -19.33 -17.20 -17.11
N ASP A 487 -18.20 -16.83 -17.73
CA ASP A 487 -17.37 -15.72 -17.24
C ASP A 487 -18.07 -14.38 -17.47
N HIS A 488 -18.59 -14.17 -18.68
CA HIS A 488 -19.29 -12.94 -19.02
C HIS A 488 -20.28 -13.10 -20.19
N LEU A 489 -21.17 -12.11 -20.30
CA LEU A 489 -22.05 -11.91 -21.44
C LEU A 489 -21.66 -10.64 -22.18
N SER A 490 -21.69 -10.72 -23.50
CA SER A 490 -21.57 -9.57 -24.40
C SER A 490 -22.88 -8.76 -24.46
N LYS A 491 -22.81 -7.59 -25.11
CA LYS A 491 -23.98 -6.72 -25.30
C LYS A 491 -25.14 -7.40 -26.03
N ASP A 492 -24.83 -8.25 -27.00
CA ASP A 492 -25.78 -9.05 -27.78
C ASP A 492 -26.28 -10.30 -27.05
N GLY A 493 -25.76 -10.59 -25.87
CA GLY A 493 -26.09 -11.77 -25.06
C GLY A 493 -25.29 -13.02 -25.40
N SER A 494 -24.29 -12.94 -26.30
CA SER A 494 -23.35 -14.05 -26.48
C SER A 494 -22.59 -14.35 -25.19
N VAL A 495 -22.35 -15.64 -24.96
CA VAL A 495 -21.73 -16.16 -23.75
C VAL A 495 -20.25 -16.40 -23.98
N ASP A 496 -19.42 -16.11 -22.97
CA ASP A 496 -18.03 -16.53 -22.92
C ASP A 496 -17.82 -17.45 -21.71
N GLN A 497 -17.25 -18.63 -21.97
CA GLN A 497 -17.05 -19.67 -20.96
C GLN A 497 -15.56 -19.93 -20.70
N GLN A 498 -14.68 -18.95 -20.97
CA GLN A 498 -13.28 -19.08 -20.61
C GLN A 498 -13.12 -19.33 -19.10
N VAL A 499 -12.23 -20.24 -18.75
CA VAL A 499 -11.95 -20.58 -17.35
C VAL A 499 -11.07 -19.50 -16.75
N ARG A 500 -11.68 -18.70 -15.85
CA ARG A 500 -11.05 -17.58 -15.14
C ARG A 500 -11.34 -17.68 -13.64
N PRO A 501 -10.46 -17.14 -12.77
CA PRO A 501 -10.65 -17.21 -11.32
C PRO A 501 -11.87 -16.40 -10.84
N ASN A 502 -12.45 -15.57 -11.71
CA ASN A 502 -13.61 -14.74 -11.41
C ASN A 502 -14.83 -15.53 -10.92
N GLN A 503 -14.95 -16.79 -11.34
CA GLN A 503 -16.03 -17.69 -10.92
C GLN A 503 -16.04 -17.93 -9.39
N ILE A 504 -14.90 -17.74 -8.70
CA ILE A 504 -14.86 -17.84 -7.23
C ILE A 504 -15.72 -16.74 -6.57
N PHE A 505 -15.80 -15.54 -7.14
CA PHE A 505 -16.57 -14.44 -6.54
C PHE A 505 -18.07 -14.71 -6.49
N VAL A 506 -18.58 -15.58 -7.37
CA VAL A 506 -20.02 -15.89 -7.43
C VAL A 506 -20.43 -17.04 -6.50
N SER A 507 -19.51 -17.58 -5.71
CA SER A 507 -19.70 -18.73 -4.82
C SER A 507 -20.95 -18.65 -3.92
N THR A 508 -21.31 -17.45 -3.44
CA THR A 508 -22.49 -17.23 -2.59
C THR A 508 -23.82 -17.19 -3.35
N MET A 509 -23.77 -17.17 -4.69
CA MET A 509 -24.92 -17.17 -5.60
C MET A 509 -25.20 -18.55 -6.21
N LEU A 510 -24.34 -19.53 -5.96
CA LEU A 510 -24.43 -20.88 -6.51
C LEU A 510 -25.04 -21.86 -5.48
N ASP A 511 -25.64 -22.93 -6.00
CA ASP A 511 -25.93 -24.10 -5.17
C ASP A 511 -24.64 -24.83 -4.74
N GLU A 512 -24.75 -25.71 -3.75
CA GLU A 512 -23.60 -26.38 -3.13
C GLU A 512 -22.79 -27.23 -4.13
N GLN A 513 -23.46 -27.92 -5.05
CA GLN A 513 -22.81 -28.79 -6.03
C GLN A 513 -22.03 -27.96 -7.05
N THR A 514 -22.69 -26.98 -7.67
CA THR A 514 -22.05 -26.09 -8.66
C THR A 514 -20.87 -25.33 -8.03
N ARG A 515 -20.99 -24.89 -6.77
CA ARG A 515 -19.88 -24.25 -6.05
C ARG A 515 -18.68 -25.18 -5.86
N ALA A 516 -18.92 -26.45 -5.54
CA ALA A 516 -17.84 -27.43 -5.38
C ALA A 516 -17.14 -27.71 -6.72
N ASP A 517 -17.92 -27.81 -7.81
CA ASP A 517 -17.41 -28.04 -9.16
C ASP A 517 -16.54 -26.86 -9.63
N VAL A 518 -17.00 -25.61 -9.45
CA VAL A 518 -16.22 -24.40 -9.74
C VAL A 518 -14.92 -24.36 -8.95
N LEU A 519 -14.95 -24.65 -7.64
CA LEU A 519 -13.74 -24.64 -6.83
C LEU A 519 -12.74 -25.70 -7.31
N HIS A 520 -13.23 -26.90 -7.61
CA HIS A 520 -12.40 -27.98 -8.15
C HIS A 520 -11.75 -27.57 -9.48
N ASP A 521 -12.52 -26.96 -10.39
CA ASP A 521 -12.02 -26.49 -11.68
C ASP A 521 -10.92 -25.42 -11.54
N VAL A 522 -11.17 -24.38 -10.74
CA VAL A 522 -10.20 -23.30 -10.53
C VAL A 522 -8.92 -23.80 -9.84
N VAL A 523 -9.04 -24.68 -8.84
CA VAL A 523 -7.86 -25.24 -8.16
C VAL A 523 -6.99 -26.05 -9.13
N ASN A 524 -7.61 -26.88 -9.98
CA ASN A 524 -6.86 -27.75 -10.89
C ASN A 524 -6.29 -27.03 -12.10
N ASN A 525 -6.97 -26.01 -12.62
CA ASN A 525 -6.62 -25.38 -13.90
C ASN A 525 -5.90 -24.04 -13.75
N LEU A 526 -6.06 -23.34 -12.62
CA LEU A 526 -5.58 -21.97 -12.45
C LEU A 526 -4.59 -21.78 -11.30
N THR A 527 -4.46 -22.73 -10.36
CA THR A 527 -3.65 -22.51 -9.15
C THR A 527 -2.21 -22.98 -9.32
N TYR A 528 -1.26 -22.10 -9.03
CA TYR A 528 0.19 -22.34 -9.03
C TYR A 528 0.78 -22.05 -7.65
N GLU A 529 2.05 -22.38 -7.45
CA GLU A 529 2.74 -22.25 -6.15
C GLU A 529 2.65 -20.85 -5.53
N TYR A 530 2.63 -19.81 -6.38
CA TYR A 530 2.70 -18.41 -5.95
C TYR A 530 1.46 -17.57 -6.29
N GLY A 531 0.43 -18.17 -6.88
CA GLY A 531 -0.75 -17.40 -7.29
C GLY A 531 -1.75 -18.17 -8.14
N VAL A 532 -2.81 -17.48 -8.53
CA VAL A 532 -3.86 -18.02 -9.40
C VAL A 532 -3.76 -17.30 -10.74
N ALA A 533 -3.64 -18.05 -11.83
CA ALA A 533 -3.61 -17.51 -13.18
C ALA A 533 -4.95 -16.85 -13.54
N SER A 534 -4.88 -15.77 -14.32
CA SER A 534 -6.05 -15.02 -14.79
C SER A 534 -6.84 -15.76 -15.88
N LEU A 535 -6.24 -16.76 -16.51
CA LEU A 535 -6.81 -17.59 -17.57
C LEU A 535 -6.17 -18.99 -17.52
N SER A 536 -6.91 -20.01 -17.94
CA SER A 536 -6.40 -21.38 -18.03
C SER A 536 -5.23 -21.50 -19.00
N GLN A 537 -4.19 -22.25 -18.62
CA GLN A 537 -3.03 -22.53 -19.48
C GLN A 537 -3.37 -23.33 -20.75
N ASN A 538 -4.55 -23.95 -20.77
CA ASN A 538 -5.05 -24.69 -21.93
C ASN A 538 -5.83 -23.79 -22.92
N ASP A 539 -6.03 -22.51 -22.60
CA ASP A 539 -6.65 -21.54 -23.49
C ASP A 539 -5.61 -20.99 -24.48
N ASP A 540 -5.97 -20.90 -25.76
CA ASP A 540 -5.09 -20.40 -26.83
C ASP A 540 -4.61 -18.95 -26.59
N ASN A 541 -5.34 -18.17 -25.78
CA ASN A 541 -4.97 -16.80 -25.44
C ASN A 541 -4.10 -16.69 -24.18
N PHE A 542 -3.72 -17.80 -23.55
CA PHE A 542 -2.88 -17.78 -22.36
C PHE A 542 -1.43 -17.41 -22.68
N HIS A 543 -0.96 -16.35 -22.03
CA HIS A 543 0.42 -15.87 -22.12
C HIS A 543 0.94 -15.61 -20.69
N PRO A 544 1.84 -16.46 -20.15
CA PRO A 544 2.29 -16.41 -18.76
C PRO A 544 3.26 -15.26 -18.43
#